data_AF-A7L4W0-F1
#
_entry.id   AF-A7L4W0-F1
#
_cell.length_a   1.000
_cell.length_b   1.000
_cell.length_c   1.000
_cell.angle_alpha   90.00
_cell.angle_beta   90.00
_cell.angle_gamma   90.00
#
_symmetry.space_group_name_H-M   'P 1'
#
loop_
_entity.id
_entity.type
_entity.pdbx_description
1 polymer ?
#
loop_
_entity_poly.entity_id
_entity_poly.type
_entity_poly.pdbx_seq_one_letter_code
_entity_poly.pdbx_strand_id
1 'polypeptide(L)'
;VRVLVTGAAGQIGYALVPMIARGIVLGADQPVILHLLDIPPAAEALNGVKMELVDAAFPLLKGVVATTDVVEACTGVNIAVMVGGFPRKEGMERKDVMTKNVSIYKSQASALENHAAPNCKVLVVANPANTNALILKEFAPSIPEKNITCLTRLDHNRALG
;
A
#
# COMPACT_ATOMS: atom_id res chain seq x y z
N VAL A 1 13.38 1.85 7.94
CA VAL A 1 12.39 2.49 7.04
C VAL A 1 10.99 1.98 7.37
N ARG A 2 9.96 2.83 7.38
CA ARG A 2 8.56 2.41 7.57
C ARG A 2 7.88 2.27 6.21
N VAL A 3 7.29 1.11 5.94
CA VAL A 3 6.68 0.77 4.64
C VAL A 3 5.22 0.40 4.86
N LEU A 4 4.32 1.20 4.28
CA LEU A 4 2.88 0.93 4.21
C LEU A 4 2.56 0.01 3.04
N VAL A 5 1.72 -0.99 3.27
CA VAL A 5 1.05 -1.80 2.25
C VAL A 5 -0.45 -1.78 2.55
N THR A 6 -1.27 -1.26 1.63
CA THR A 6 -2.74 -1.29 1.75
C THR A 6 -3.32 -2.55 1.09
N GLY A 7 -4.48 -3.04 1.52
CA GLY A 7 -5.01 -4.32 1.04
C GLY A 7 -4.06 -5.49 1.35
N ALA A 8 -3.36 -5.40 2.48
CA ALA A 8 -2.24 -6.28 2.82
C ALA A 8 -2.65 -7.73 3.08
N ALA A 9 -3.90 -8.00 3.45
CA ALA A 9 -4.43 -9.36 3.58
C ALA A 9 -4.84 -9.97 2.23
N GLY A 10 -4.90 -9.16 1.17
CA GLY A 10 -5.17 -9.63 -0.19
C GLY A 10 -3.99 -10.41 -0.79
N GLN A 11 -4.23 -11.12 -1.88
CA GLN A 11 -3.24 -12.01 -2.53
C GLN A 11 -1.93 -11.32 -2.92
N ILE A 12 -2.00 -10.10 -3.45
CA ILE A 12 -0.81 -9.31 -3.79
C ILE A 12 -0.06 -8.92 -2.51
N GLY A 13 -0.76 -8.50 -1.46
CA GLY A 13 -0.18 -8.17 -0.16
C GLY A 13 0.54 -9.37 0.45
N TYR A 14 -0.14 -10.53 0.49
CA TYR A 14 0.38 -11.79 1.00
C TYR A 14 1.69 -12.22 0.32
N ALA A 15 1.79 -12.05 -1.00
CA ALA A 15 3.04 -12.31 -1.72
C ALA A 15 4.12 -11.24 -1.48
N LEU A 16 3.72 -9.97 -1.37
CA LEU A 16 4.62 -8.82 -1.32
C LEU A 16 5.29 -8.62 0.04
N VAL A 17 4.53 -8.68 1.13
CA VAL A 17 5.02 -8.29 2.46
C VAL A 17 6.21 -9.13 2.96
N PRO A 18 6.29 -10.45 2.71
CA PRO A 18 7.47 -11.23 3.07
C PRO A 18 8.69 -10.86 2.22
N MET A 19 8.51 -10.48 0.95
CA MET A 19 9.63 -10.04 0.10
C MET A 19 10.24 -8.73 0.61
N ILE A 20 9.41 -7.79 1.08
CA ILE A 20 9.88 -6.56 1.74
C ILE A 20 10.62 -6.90 3.03
N ALA A 21 10.02 -7.74 3.89
CA ALA A 21 10.61 -8.14 5.17
C ALA A 21 11.96 -8.87 5.02
N ARG A 22 12.15 -9.60 3.92
CA ARG A 22 13.42 -10.28 3.58
C ARG A 22 14.52 -9.36 3.04
N GLY A 23 14.21 -8.10 2.75
CA GLY A 23 15.17 -7.15 2.15
C GLY A 23 15.31 -7.26 0.63
N ILE A 24 14.47 -8.06 -0.06
CA ILE A 24 14.53 -8.20 -1.53
C ILE A 24 14.22 -6.87 -2.22
N VAL A 25 13.35 -6.05 -1.62
CA VAL A 25 12.88 -4.79 -2.20
C VAL A 25 13.82 -3.62 -1.89
N LEU A 26 14.39 -3.56 -0.68
CA LEU A 26 15.11 -2.39 -0.18
C LEU A 26 16.60 -2.64 0.13
N GLY A 27 17.10 -3.86 -0.07
CA GLY A 27 18.48 -4.25 0.23
C GLY A 27 18.59 -5.17 1.45
N ALA A 28 19.66 -5.97 1.47
CA ALA A 28 19.90 -6.99 2.50
C ALA A 28 20.35 -6.41 3.86
N ASP A 29 20.59 -5.11 3.93
CA ASP A 29 21.12 -4.37 5.08
C ASP A 29 20.15 -3.30 5.59
N GLN A 30 18.94 -3.19 5.02
CA GLN A 30 17.97 -2.15 5.35
C GLN A 30 16.86 -2.68 6.27
N PRO A 31 16.84 -2.35 7.58
CA PRO A 31 15.76 -2.74 8.46
C PRO A 31 14.44 -2.02 8.11
N VAL A 32 13.33 -2.74 8.25
CA VAL A 32 11.98 -2.26 7.92
C VAL A 32 11.00 -2.44 9.07
N ILE A 33 10.05 -1.52 9.17
CA ILE A 33 8.82 -1.67 9.96
C ILE A 33 7.67 -1.69 8.97
N LEU A 34 6.90 -2.77 8.95
CA LEU A 34 5.76 -2.91 8.05
C LEU A 34 4.51 -2.29 8.70
N HIS A 35 3.80 -1.48 7.93
CA HIS A 35 2.48 -0.96 8.24
C HIS A 35 1.50 -1.62 7.26
N LEU A 36 0.61 -2.44 7.77
CA LEU A 36 -0.33 -3.24 7.00
C LEU A 36 -1.73 -2.68 7.24
N LEU A 37 -2.33 -2.16 6.18
CA LEU A 37 -3.69 -1.62 6.21
C LEU A 37 -4.62 -2.55 5.45
N ASP A 38 -5.76 -2.88 6.03
CA ASP A 38 -6.88 -3.49 5.31
C ASP A 38 -8.23 -2.98 5.82
N ILE A 39 -9.31 -3.39 5.17
CA ILE A 39 -10.66 -3.02 5.57
C ILE A 39 -11.12 -3.81 6.82
N PRO A 40 -12.07 -3.29 7.63
CA PRO A 40 -12.56 -3.99 8.81
C PRO A 40 -12.97 -5.46 8.60
N PRO A 41 -13.65 -5.84 7.51
CA PRO A 41 -13.97 -7.25 7.23
C PRO A 41 -12.76 -8.17 7.04
N ALA A 42 -11.58 -7.62 6.73
CA ALA A 42 -10.34 -8.37 6.53
C ALA A 42 -9.41 -8.35 7.76
N ALA A 43 -9.84 -7.78 8.90
CA ALA A 43 -9.00 -7.60 10.07
C ALA A 43 -8.44 -8.92 10.64
N GLU A 44 -9.25 -9.98 10.64
CA GLU A 44 -8.78 -11.30 11.09
C GLU A 44 -7.71 -11.87 10.17
N ALA A 45 -7.94 -11.84 8.85
CA ALA A 45 -6.95 -12.27 7.86
C ALA A 45 -5.66 -11.45 7.94
N LEU A 46 -5.78 -10.13 8.13
CA LEU A 46 -4.65 -9.22 8.31
C LEU A 46 -3.82 -9.58 9.55
N ASN A 47 -4.48 -9.93 10.65
CA ASN A 47 -3.81 -10.43 11.85
C ASN A 47 -3.11 -11.77 11.59
N GLY A 48 -3.69 -12.66 10.79
CA GLY A 48 -3.03 -13.88 10.32
C GLY A 48 -1.73 -13.58 9.58
N VAL A 49 -1.75 -12.66 8.61
CA VAL A 49 -0.54 -12.23 7.88
C VAL A 49 0.53 -11.68 8.82
N LYS A 50 0.12 -10.89 9.84
CA LYS A 50 1.05 -10.40 10.87
C LYS A 50 1.68 -11.56 11.66
N MET A 51 0.91 -12.56 12.06
CA MET A 51 1.44 -13.74 12.78
C MET A 51 2.48 -14.47 11.93
N GLU A 52 2.17 -14.75 10.66
CA GLU A 52 3.09 -15.42 9.74
C GLU A 52 4.41 -14.64 9.55
N LEU A 53 4.33 -13.30 9.47
CA LEU A 53 5.52 -12.45 9.38
C LEU A 53 6.40 -12.50 10.64
N VAL A 54 5.79 -12.60 11.82
CA VAL A 54 6.50 -12.74 13.10
C VAL A 54 7.15 -14.12 13.19
N ASP A 55 6.42 -15.18 12.85
CA ASP A 55 6.89 -16.57 12.89
C ASP A 55 8.03 -16.84 11.90
N ALA A 56 8.05 -16.12 10.77
CA ALA A 56 9.12 -16.20 9.79
C ALA A 56 10.47 -15.62 10.29
N ALA A 57 10.48 -14.94 11.45
CA ALA A 57 11.68 -14.46 12.14
C ALA A 57 12.69 -13.70 11.25
N PHE A 58 12.19 -12.87 10.30
CA PHE A 58 13.04 -12.15 9.38
C PHE A 58 13.93 -11.12 10.12
N PRO A 59 15.27 -11.17 9.98
CA PRO A 59 16.18 -10.35 10.78
C PRO A 59 16.04 -8.85 10.49
N LEU A 60 15.60 -8.48 9.28
CA LEU A 60 15.37 -7.08 8.88
C LEU A 60 14.00 -6.54 9.31
N LEU A 61 13.06 -7.40 9.69
CA LEU A 61 11.74 -6.98 10.13
C LEU A 61 11.80 -6.56 11.61
N LYS A 62 11.69 -5.26 11.86
CA LYS A 62 11.81 -4.66 13.20
C LYS A 62 10.47 -4.34 13.86
N GLY A 63 9.36 -4.51 13.13
CA GLY A 63 8.02 -4.32 13.67
C GLY A 63 6.96 -4.49 12.60
N VAL A 64 5.75 -4.82 13.05
CA VAL A 64 4.55 -4.92 12.22
C VAL A 64 3.38 -4.21 12.90
N VAL A 65 2.88 -3.16 12.26
CA VAL A 65 1.59 -2.54 12.57
C VAL A 65 0.57 -3.17 11.63
N ALA A 66 -0.48 -3.77 12.16
CA ALA A 66 -1.58 -4.34 11.39
C ALA A 66 -2.87 -3.70 11.91
N THR A 67 -3.53 -2.93 11.05
CA THR A 67 -4.63 -2.07 11.47
C THR A 67 -5.64 -1.86 10.36
N THR A 68 -6.84 -1.44 10.75
CA THR A 68 -7.89 -0.99 9.84
C THR A 68 -8.06 0.53 9.90
N ASP A 69 -7.29 1.21 10.75
CA ASP A 69 -7.24 2.66 10.84
C ASP A 69 -6.21 3.22 9.86
N VAL A 70 -6.69 4.04 8.92
CA VAL A 70 -5.86 4.66 7.88
C VAL A 70 -4.83 5.65 8.46
N VAL A 71 -5.15 6.35 9.55
CA VAL A 71 -4.25 7.32 10.19
C VAL A 71 -3.10 6.58 10.85
N GLU A 72 -3.39 5.53 11.63
CA GLU A 72 -2.37 4.70 12.25
C GLU A 72 -1.45 4.09 11.19
N ALA A 73 -2.02 3.53 10.12
CA ALA A 73 -1.25 2.92 9.04
C ALA A 73 -0.37 3.90 8.25
N CYS A 74 -0.77 5.17 8.13
CA CYS A 74 0.00 6.19 7.41
C CYS A 74 1.03 6.91 8.30
N THR A 75 1.03 6.69 9.62
CA THR A 75 1.84 7.48 10.54
C THR A 75 3.34 7.18 10.43
N GLY A 76 4.09 8.21 10.01
CA GLY A 76 5.54 8.21 9.86
C GLY A 76 6.06 7.37 8.69
N VAL A 77 5.21 6.96 7.75
CA VAL A 77 5.62 6.07 6.65
C VAL A 77 6.53 6.79 5.65
N ASN A 78 7.61 6.11 5.23
CA ASN A 78 8.55 6.63 4.24
C ASN A 78 8.21 6.16 2.82
N ILE A 79 7.59 4.98 2.73
CA ILE A 79 7.19 4.35 1.47
C ILE A 79 5.76 3.85 1.64
N ALA A 80 4.89 4.11 0.68
CA ALA A 80 3.52 3.61 0.65
C ALA A 80 3.24 2.85 -0.65
N VAL A 81 2.88 1.58 -0.53
CA VAL A 81 2.53 0.68 -1.64
C VAL A 81 1.03 0.45 -1.62
N MET A 82 0.33 1.16 -2.49
CA MET A 82 -1.13 1.29 -2.48
C MET A 82 -1.75 0.17 -3.34
N VAL A 83 -1.88 -1.03 -2.77
CA VAL A 83 -2.39 -2.24 -3.42
C VAL A 83 -3.90 -2.39 -3.27
N GLY A 84 -4.45 -1.94 -2.14
CA GLY A 84 -5.87 -1.98 -1.86
C GLY A 84 -6.66 -0.99 -2.71
N GLY A 85 -7.71 -1.49 -3.37
CA GLY A 85 -8.70 -0.70 -4.10
C GLY A 85 -10.01 -1.46 -4.19
N PHE A 86 -11.09 -0.79 -4.57
CA PHE A 86 -12.38 -1.44 -4.71
C PHE A 86 -12.40 -2.25 -6.03
N PRO A 87 -12.52 -3.60 -5.98
CA PRO A 87 -12.55 -4.41 -7.19
C PRO A 87 -13.87 -4.22 -7.92
N ARG A 88 -13.84 -4.34 -9.25
CA ARG A 88 -15.08 -4.36 -10.04
C ARG A 88 -15.87 -5.63 -9.70
N LYS A 89 -17.14 -5.45 -9.31
CA LYS A 89 -18.09 -6.55 -9.10
C LYS A 89 -19.03 -6.68 -10.30
N GLU A 90 -19.64 -7.84 -10.43
CA GLU A 90 -20.67 -8.09 -11.43
C GLU A 90 -21.80 -7.05 -11.34
N GLY A 91 -22.29 -6.59 -12.48
CA GLY A 91 -23.32 -5.54 -12.56
C GLY A 91 -22.84 -4.10 -12.32
N MET A 92 -21.58 -3.86 -11.93
CA MET A 92 -21.08 -2.49 -11.76
C MET A 92 -20.65 -1.84 -13.08
N GLU A 93 -21.09 -0.59 -13.26
CA GLU A 93 -20.57 0.29 -14.28
C GLU A 93 -19.18 0.83 -13.90
N ARG A 94 -18.43 1.30 -14.89
CA ARG A 94 -17.11 1.92 -14.67
C ARG A 94 -17.18 3.10 -13.72
N LYS A 95 -18.25 3.91 -13.79
CA LYS A 95 -18.45 5.07 -12.92
C LYS A 95 -18.58 4.68 -11.45
N ASP A 96 -19.25 3.57 -11.14
CA ASP A 96 -19.48 3.13 -9.77
C ASP A 96 -18.17 2.68 -9.10
N VAL A 97 -17.35 1.93 -9.85
CA VAL A 97 -16.02 1.50 -9.41
C VAL A 97 -15.12 2.71 -9.20
N MET A 98 -15.16 3.69 -10.10
CA MET A 98 -14.40 4.93 -9.94
C MET A 98 -14.83 5.71 -8.71
N THR A 99 -16.13 5.95 -8.50
CA THR A 99 -16.64 6.70 -7.34
C THR A 99 -16.21 6.06 -6.01
N LYS A 100 -16.25 4.72 -5.91
CA LYS A 100 -15.78 4.01 -4.71
C LYS A 100 -14.28 4.16 -4.50
N ASN A 101 -13.47 3.98 -5.56
CA ASN A 101 -12.02 4.14 -5.45
C ASN A 101 -11.63 5.58 -5.12
N VAL A 102 -12.35 6.59 -5.63
CA VAL A 102 -12.10 8.00 -5.31
C VAL A 102 -12.25 8.27 -3.81
N SER A 103 -13.30 7.75 -3.18
CA SER A 103 -13.51 7.91 -1.73
C SER A 103 -12.38 7.25 -0.92
N ILE A 104 -11.97 6.04 -1.31
CA ILE A 104 -10.87 5.29 -0.65
C ILE A 104 -9.56 6.07 -0.78
N TYR A 105 -9.17 6.44 -2.00
CA TYR A 105 -7.89 7.10 -2.26
C TYR A 105 -7.84 8.52 -1.72
N LYS A 106 -8.97 9.25 -1.66
CA LYS A 106 -9.02 10.54 -0.99
C LYS A 106 -8.72 10.40 0.51
N SER A 107 -9.34 9.44 1.19
CA SER A 107 -9.08 9.19 2.62
C SER A 107 -7.62 8.81 2.88
N GLN A 108 -7.06 7.91 2.06
CA GLN A 108 -5.66 7.52 2.17
C GLN A 108 -4.70 8.66 1.82
N ALA A 109 -5.00 9.48 0.81
CA ALA A 109 -4.22 10.67 0.47
C ALA A 109 -4.17 11.64 1.65
N SER A 110 -5.32 11.98 2.22
CA SER A 110 -5.39 12.89 3.36
C SER A 110 -4.66 12.35 4.59
N ALA A 111 -4.68 11.03 4.82
CA ALA A 111 -3.89 10.43 5.90
C ALA A 111 -2.38 10.53 5.63
N LEU A 112 -1.94 10.27 4.39
CA LEU A 112 -0.54 10.42 4.01
C LEU A 112 -0.08 11.88 4.09
N GLU A 113 -0.88 12.83 3.63
CA GLU A 113 -0.61 14.27 3.70
C GLU A 113 -0.31 14.73 5.13
N ASN A 114 -1.12 14.28 6.08
CA ASN A 114 -1.03 14.75 7.46
C ASN A 114 -0.04 13.98 8.32
N HIS A 115 0.26 12.72 7.97
CA HIS A 115 0.94 11.81 8.90
C HIS A 115 2.15 11.09 8.30
N ALA A 116 2.36 11.08 6.99
CA ALA A 116 3.53 10.42 6.40
C ALA A 116 4.83 11.15 6.78
N ALA A 117 5.96 10.46 6.68
CA ALA A 117 7.26 11.10 6.83
C ALA A 117 7.51 12.09 5.69
N PRO A 118 8.32 13.14 5.91
CA PRO A 118 8.75 14.04 4.84
C PRO A 118 9.35 13.25 3.67
N ASN A 119 9.06 13.70 2.44
CA ASN A 119 9.57 13.07 1.21
C ASN A 119 9.14 11.59 1.04
N CYS A 120 7.97 11.21 1.57
CA CYS A 120 7.38 9.89 1.37
C CYS A 120 7.30 9.53 -0.13
N LYS A 121 7.57 8.26 -0.47
CA LYS A 121 7.46 7.70 -1.82
C LYS A 121 6.22 6.85 -1.93
N VAL A 122 5.39 7.09 -2.94
CA VAL A 122 4.12 6.38 -3.11
C VAL A 122 4.10 5.63 -4.45
N LEU A 123 3.75 4.36 -4.39
CA LEU A 123 3.55 3.49 -5.54
C LEU A 123 2.10 3.00 -5.56
N VAL A 124 1.34 3.44 -6.56
CA VAL A 124 -0.05 3.03 -6.75
C VAL A 124 -0.13 1.78 -7.62
N VAL A 125 -0.69 0.71 -7.07
CA VAL A 125 -0.87 -0.58 -7.74
C VAL A 125 -2.34 -0.85 -8.06
N ALA A 126 -3.26 -0.44 -7.17
CA ALA A 126 -4.68 -0.71 -7.37
C ALA A 126 -5.26 0.03 -8.58
N ASN A 127 -6.02 -0.70 -9.39
CA ASN A 127 -6.67 -0.12 -10.56
C ASN A 127 -7.89 0.73 -10.21
N PRO A 128 -8.16 1.83 -10.94
CA PRO A 128 -7.37 2.38 -12.06
C PRO A 128 -6.12 3.15 -11.58
N ALA A 129 -4.92 2.59 -11.80
CA ALA A 129 -3.71 3.02 -11.10
C ALA A 129 -3.33 4.48 -11.37
N ASN A 130 -3.38 4.92 -12.63
CA ASN A 130 -3.06 6.30 -13.01
C ASN A 130 -4.03 7.32 -12.40
N THR A 131 -5.33 7.03 -12.42
CA THR A 131 -6.35 7.93 -11.85
C THR A 131 -6.25 7.97 -10.33
N ASN A 132 -6.00 6.83 -9.69
CA ASN A 132 -5.78 6.76 -8.24
C ASN A 132 -4.52 7.55 -7.82
N ALA A 133 -3.45 7.50 -8.63
CA ALA A 133 -2.26 8.32 -8.42
C ALA A 133 -2.53 9.82 -8.60
N LEU A 134 -3.36 10.20 -9.58
CA LEU A 134 -3.80 11.58 -9.73
C LEU A 134 -4.56 12.06 -8.49
N ILE A 135 -5.45 11.24 -7.92
CA ILE A 135 -6.16 11.60 -6.68
C ILE A 135 -5.19 11.81 -5.52
N LEU A 136 -4.19 10.95 -5.35
CA LEU A 136 -3.15 11.17 -4.33
C LEU A 136 -2.43 12.50 -4.53
N LYS A 137 -2.06 12.83 -5.78
CA LYS A 137 -1.41 14.11 -6.10
C LYS A 137 -2.26 15.31 -5.68
N GLU A 138 -3.57 15.27 -5.95
CA GLU A 138 -4.48 16.38 -5.62
C GLU A 138 -4.74 16.54 -4.12
N PHE A 139 -4.77 15.43 -3.37
CA PHE A 139 -5.16 15.41 -1.95
C PHE A 139 -3.98 15.26 -0.97
N ALA A 140 -2.75 15.12 -1.47
CA ALA A 140 -1.52 15.12 -0.67
C ALA A 140 -0.44 16.05 -1.27
N PRO A 141 -0.70 17.37 -1.37
CA PRO A 141 0.18 18.32 -2.04
C PRO A 141 1.54 18.51 -1.36
N SER A 142 1.70 18.11 -0.10
CA SER A 142 3.01 18.15 0.59
C SER A 142 3.97 17.07 0.08
N ILE A 143 3.45 15.99 -0.51
CA ILE A 143 4.28 14.94 -1.12
C ILE A 143 4.70 15.42 -2.50
N PRO A 144 6.02 15.51 -2.80
CA PRO A 144 6.49 15.95 -4.11
C PRO A 144 5.87 15.10 -5.22
N GLU A 145 5.34 15.72 -6.28
CA GLU A 145 4.63 15.00 -7.34
C GLU A 145 5.44 13.85 -7.94
N LYS A 146 6.76 14.05 -8.10
CA LYS A 146 7.71 13.04 -8.60
C LYS A 146 7.82 11.78 -7.73
N ASN A 147 7.35 11.84 -6.47
CA ASN A 147 7.34 10.70 -5.56
C ASN A 147 6.04 9.89 -5.66
N ILE A 148 5.02 10.38 -6.35
CA ILE A 148 3.75 9.67 -6.55
C ILE A 148 3.81 8.99 -7.92
N THR A 149 3.87 7.66 -7.91
CA THR A 149 4.02 6.84 -9.11
C THR A 149 2.90 5.82 -9.22
N CYS A 150 2.68 5.27 -10.41
CA CYS A 150 1.78 4.14 -10.64
C CYS A 150 2.53 2.98 -11.28
N LEU A 151 2.09 1.75 -11.00
CA LEU A 151 2.78 0.55 -11.43
C LEU A 151 2.35 0.13 -12.85
N THR A 152 3.20 0.39 -13.83
CA THR A 152 3.12 -0.21 -15.19
C THR A 152 4.18 -1.29 -15.42
N ARG A 153 4.96 -1.61 -14.38
CA ARG A 153 6.09 -2.55 -14.46
C ARG A 153 5.66 -3.98 -14.77
N LEU A 154 4.46 -4.39 -14.33
CA LEU A 154 3.91 -5.70 -14.66
C LEU A 154 3.70 -5.84 -16.18
N ASP A 155 3.12 -4.82 -16.82
CA ASP A 155 2.88 -4.80 -18.26
C ASP A 155 4.20 -4.77 -19.04
N HIS A 156 5.17 -3.99 -18.56
CA HIS A 156 6.53 -3.99 -19.10
C HIS A 156 7.18 -5.37 -19.06
N ASN A 157 7.16 -6.04 -17.90
CA ASN A 157 7.75 -7.38 -17.78
C ASN A 157 7.04 -8.38 -18.71
N ARG A 158 5.70 -8.35 -18.80
CA ARG A 158 4.94 -9.20 -19.73
C ARG A 158 5.31 -8.97 -21.19
N ALA A 159 5.64 -7.73 -21.57
CA ALA A 159 6.06 -7.41 -22.92
C ALA A 159 7.47 -7.94 -23.25
N LEU A 160 8.32 -8.15 -22.25
CA LEU A 160 9.67 -8.70 -22.44
C LEU A 160 9.70 -10.24 -22.57
N GLY A 161 8.71 -10.95 -22.03
CA GLY A 161 8.65 -12.42 -21.98
C GLY A 161 9.12 -12.97 -20.65
#